data_AF-A0A957F7H9-F1
#
_entry.id   AF-A0A957F7H9-F1
#
_cell.length_a   1.000
_cell.length_b   1.000
_cell.length_c   1.000
_cell.angle_alpha   90.00
_cell.angle_beta   90.00
_cell.angle_gamma   90.00
#
_symmetry.space_group_name_H-M   'P 1'
#
loop_
_entity.id
_entity.type
_entity.pdbx_description
1 polymer ?
#
loop_
_entity_poly.entity_id
_entity_poly.type
_entity_poly.pdbx_seq_one_letter_code
_entity_poly.pdbx_strand_id
1 'polypeptide(L)'
;GCPPQEAYAFWRKLENLPRFMTHLQSVRVEGNGRSHWVVKAPAGLTFAYDAEITADTPGELIRWQTLPQAIVQHTGKVAFRPAPGGRGTEVTAHLHYEPPGGIVGEAFAHLASPVTEQLIREDVRRFKAVLETGEAPTIEGQPAARKS
;
A
#
# COMPACT_ATOMS: atom_id res chain seq x y z
N GLY A 1 2.16 -6.14 -19.30
CA GLY A 1 1.87 -4.77 -18.82
C GLY A 1 0.42 -4.44 -19.11
N CYS A 2 -0.22 -3.64 -18.26
CA CYS A 2 -1.62 -3.22 -18.41
C CYS A 2 -1.74 -1.70 -18.64
N PRO A 3 -2.89 -1.19 -19.11
CA PRO A 3 -3.17 0.24 -19.23
C PRO A 3 -3.26 0.95 -17.86
N PRO A 4 -2.95 2.26 -17.77
CA PRO A 4 -3.00 3.00 -16.50
C PRO A 4 -4.36 2.96 -15.82
N GLN A 5 -5.44 3.00 -16.61
CA GLN A 5 -6.82 2.90 -16.12
C GLN A 5 -7.10 1.59 -15.39
N GLU A 6 -6.51 0.47 -15.85
CA GLU A 6 -6.71 -0.84 -15.25
C GLU A 6 -5.96 -0.95 -13.91
N ALA A 7 -4.70 -0.52 -13.89
CA ALA A 7 -3.90 -0.43 -12.65
C ALA A 7 -4.57 0.47 -11.61
N TYR A 8 -5.06 1.64 -12.05
CA TYR A 8 -5.84 2.56 -11.23
C TYR A 8 -7.09 1.89 -10.67
N ALA A 9 -7.91 1.26 -11.52
CA ALA A 9 -9.18 0.66 -11.09
C ALA A 9 -8.95 -0.44 -10.05
N PHE A 10 -7.88 -1.22 -10.21
CA PHE A 10 -7.50 -2.23 -9.22
C PHE A 10 -7.13 -1.60 -7.88
N TRP A 11 -6.29 -0.57 -7.87
CA TRP A 11 -5.87 0.11 -6.64
C TRP A 11 -7.03 0.85 -5.96
N ARG A 12 -7.90 1.48 -6.75
CA ARG A 12 -9.03 2.29 -6.27
C ARG A 12 -10.04 1.49 -5.46
N LYS A 13 -10.13 0.18 -5.71
CA LYS A 13 -10.80 -0.78 -4.85
C LYS A 13 -9.87 -1.11 -3.68
N LEU A 14 -9.90 -0.27 -2.64
CA LEU A 14 -8.94 -0.28 -1.54
C LEU A 14 -8.86 -1.63 -0.79
N GLU A 15 -9.93 -2.43 -0.83
CA GLU A 15 -9.96 -3.78 -0.27
C GLU A 15 -8.98 -4.73 -0.96
N ASN A 16 -8.47 -4.37 -2.15
CA ASN A 16 -7.41 -5.12 -2.82
C ASN A 16 -6.02 -4.86 -2.23
N LEU A 17 -5.79 -3.77 -1.50
CA LEU A 17 -4.45 -3.39 -1.02
C LEU A 17 -3.80 -4.48 -0.15
N PRO A 18 -4.50 -5.14 0.80
CA PRO A 18 -3.92 -6.25 1.56
C PRO A 18 -3.44 -7.44 0.72
N ARG A 19 -3.85 -7.56 -0.54
CA ARG A 19 -3.38 -8.63 -1.44
C ARG A 19 -1.92 -8.46 -1.83
N PHE A 20 -1.38 -7.24 -1.78
CA PHE A 20 -0.01 -6.96 -2.20
C PHE A 20 0.77 -6.08 -1.22
N MET A 21 0.10 -5.43 -0.27
CA MET A 21 0.71 -4.72 0.85
C MET A 21 0.68 -5.60 2.10
N THR A 22 1.73 -6.37 2.33
CA THR A 22 1.73 -7.44 3.36
C THR A 22 1.64 -6.92 4.79
N HIS A 23 1.97 -5.65 5.00
CA HIS A 23 1.84 -4.95 6.27
C HIS A 23 0.39 -4.53 6.58
N LEU A 24 -0.52 -4.53 5.59
CA LEU A 24 -1.94 -4.30 5.81
C LEU A 24 -2.65 -5.62 6.13
N GLN A 25 -3.27 -5.68 7.30
CA GLN A 25 -4.12 -6.81 7.67
C GLN A 25 -5.50 -6.71 7.03
N SER A 26 -6.08 -5.51 6.97
CA SER A 26 -7.35 -5.28 6.30
C SER A 26 -7.53 -3.82 5.92
N VAL A 27 -8.28 -3.57 4.85
CA VAL A 27 -8.80 -2.25 4.49
C VAL A 27 -10.29 -2.42 4.22
N ARG A 28 -11.12 -1.61 4.87
CA ARG A 28 -12.58 -1.61 4.73
C ARG A 28 -13.04 -0.23 4.31
N VAL A 29 -13.84 -0.13 3.25
CA VAL A 29 -14.45 1.14 2.84
C VAL A 29 -15.71 1.39 3.68
N GLU A 30 -15.80 2.57 4.30
CA GLU A 30 -16.89 2.93 5.22
C GLU A 30 -17.93 3.89 4.60
N GLY A 31 -17.72 4.30 3.34
CA GLY A 31 -18.55 5.26 2.62
C GLY A 31 -17.96 6.68 2.66
N ASN A 32 -18.51 7.60 1.85
CA ASN A 32 -18.08 9.00 1.75
C ASN A 32 -16.58 9.20 1.46
N GLY A 33 -15.95 8.27 0.73
CA GLY A 33 -14.51 8.32 0.45
C GLY A 33 -13.62 7.98 1.65
N ARG A 34 -14.21 7.48 2.75
CA ARG A 34 -13.49 7.04 3.95
C ARG A 34 -13.27 5.54 3.97
N SER A 35 -12.23 5.15 4.69
CA SER A 35 -11.81 3.76 4.84
C SER A 35 -11.10 3.53 6.16
N HIS A 36 -11.28 2.36 6.72
CA HIS A 36 -10.63 1.89 7.95
C HIS A 36 -9.55 0.86 7.63
N TRP A 37 -8.35 1.11 8.13
CA TRP A 37 -7.15 0.34 7.81
C TRP A 37 -6.61 -0.28 9.10
N VAL A 38 -6.24 -1.55 9.03
CA VAL A 38 -5.57 -2.28 10.11
C VAL A 38 -4.18 -2.67 9.64
N VAL A 39 -3.16 -2.23 10.35
CA VAL A 39 -1.75 -2.39 9.96
C VAL A 39 -1.00 -3.20 11.01
N LYS A 40 -0.21 -4.17 10.54
CA LYS A 40 0.76 -4.89 11.35
C LYS A 40 2.07 -4.10 11.37
N ALA A 41 2.42 -3.60 12.54
CA ALA A 41 3.72 -3.01 12.79
C ALA A 41 4.75 -4.08 13.18
N PRO A 42 6.05 -3.75 13.12
CA PRO A 42 7.10 -4.59 13.70
C PRO A 42 6.83 -4.94 15.17
N ALA A 43 7.47 -6.02 15.64
CA ALA A 43 7.31 -6.55 17.01
C ALA A 43 5.89 -7.05 17.37
N GLY A 44 5.05 -7.36 16.37
CA GLY A 44 3.71 -7.92 16.59
C GLY A 44 2.67 -6.90 17.03
N LEU A 45 3.01 -5.61 17.02
CA LEU A 45 2.07 -4.53 17.28
C LEU A 45 1.07 -4.42 16.12
N THR A 46 -0.17 -4.10 16.45
CA THR A 46 -1.21 -3.81 15.47
C THR A 46 -1.83 -2.47 15.82
N PHE A 47 -2.01 -1.62 14.82
CA PHE A 47 -2.71 -0.36 14.98
C PHE A 47 -3.71 -0.17 13.85
N ALA A 48 -4.77 0.58 14.14
CA ALA A 48 -5.81 0.89 13.17
C ALA A 48 -5.96 2.41 13.06
N TYR A 49 -6.32 2.85 11.87
CA TYR A 49 -6.60 4.25 11.59
C TYR A 49 -7.66 4.37 10.49
N ASP A 50 -8.33 5.50 10.50
CA ASP A 50 -9.24 5.89 9.44
C ASP A 50 -8.52 6.83 8.47
N ALA A 51 -8.78 6.67 7.19
CA ALA A 51 -8.24 7.49 6.12
C ALA A 51 -9.34 7.91 5.14
N GLU A 52 -9.15 9.05 4.50
CA GLU A 52 -10.02 9.58 3.46
C GLU A 52 -9.25 9.83 2.17
N ILE A 53 -9.92 9.61 1.03
CA ILE A 53 -9.40 9.98 -0.29
C ILE A 53 -9.53 11.49 -0.46
N THR A 54 -8.41 12.16 -0.74
CA THR A 54 -8.34 13.63 -0.91
C THR A 54 -8.24 14.06 -2.38
N ALA A 55 -7.83 13.14 -3.26
CA ALA A 55 -7.88 13.34 -4.70
C ALA A 55 -8.08 11.99 -5.40
N ASP A 56 -8.93 11.99 -6.42
CA ASP A 56 -9.35 10.80 -7.16
C ASP A 56 -9.45 11.15 -8.65
N THR A 57 -8.36 10.97 -9.40
CA THR A 57 -8.30 11.24 -10.84
C THR A 57 -8.22 9.91 -11.58
N PRO A 58 -9.29 9.48 -12.28
CA PRO A 58 -9.33 8.22 -13.00
C PRO A 58 -8.13 7.99 -13.91
N GLY A 59 -7.45 6.85 -13.70
CA GLY A 59 -6.33 6.43 -14.53
C GLY A 59 -5.01 7.16 -14.27
N GLU A 60 -4.99 8.12 -13.34
CA GLU A 60 -3.83 9.00 -13.15
C GLU A 60 -3.34 9.06 -11.70
N LEU A 61 -4.24 9.26 -10.73
CA LEU A 61 -3.84 9.62 -9.37
C LEU A 61 -4.90 9.24 -8.33
N ILE A 62 -4.44 8.66 -7.22
CA ILE A 62 -5.19 8.58 -5.97
C ILE A 62 -4.33 9.20 -4.87
N ARG A 63 -4.92 10.09 -4.07
CA ARG A 63 -4.32 10.61 -2.84
C ARG A 63 -5.21 10.32 -1.65
N TRP A 64 -4.60 10.03 -0.52
CA TRP A 64 -5.30 9.83 0.74
C TRP A 64 -4.54 10.43 1.91
N GLN A 65 -5.25 10.68 3.00
CA GLN A 65 -4.69 11.08 4.29
C GLN A 65 -5.44 10.42 5.44
N THR A 66 -4.77 10.28 6.57
CA THR A 66 -5.42 9.90 7.83
C THR A 66 -6.40 10.96 8.30
N LEU A 67 -7.44 10.55 9.03
CA LEU A 67 -8.32 11.51 9.70
C LEU A 67 -7.59 12.22 10.87
N PRO A 68 -8.01 13.45 11.25
CA PRO A 68 -7.32 14.23 12.26
C PRO A 68 -7.17 13.54 13.63
N GLN A 69 -8.10 12.65 13.98
CA GLN A 69 -8.06 11.90 15.25
C GLN A 69 -7.14 10.67 15.23
N ALA A 70 -6.51 10.34 14.10
CA ALA A 70 -5.63 9.19 14.00
C ALA A 70 -4.34 9.40 14.84
N ILE A 71 -3.92 8.35 15.54
CA ILE A 71 -2.72 8.35 16.40
C ILE A 71 -1.45 8.64 15.60
N VAL A 72 -1.40 8.15 14.36
CA VAL A 72 -0.31 8.40 13.41
C VAL A 72 -0.91 9.20 12.26
N GLN A 73 -0.32 10.36 11.98
CA GLN A 73 -0.70 11.15 10.82
C GLN A 73 0.15 10.71 9.62
N HIS A 74 -0.49 10.36 8.52
CA HIS A 74 0.21 10.12 7.26
C HIS A 74 -0.62 10.49 6.05
N THR A 75 0.08 10.79 4.97
CA THR A 75 -0.49 11.00 3.65
C THR A 75 0.14 10.04 2.66
N GLY A 76 -0.62 9.65 1.65
CA GLY A 76 -0.13 8.83 0.57
C GLY A 76 -0.64 9.30 -0.77
N LYS A 77 0.12 8.99 -1.81
CA LYS A 77 -0.31 9.13 -3.19
C LYS A 77 0.21 7.97 -4.03
N VAL A 78 -0.62 7.51 -4.96
CA VAL A 78 -0.20 6.63 -6.05
C VAL A 78 -0.53 7.30 -7.37
N ALA A 79 0.46 7.35 -8.26
CA ALA A 79 0.31 7.87 -9.61
C ALA A 79 0.49 6.73 -10.63
N PHE A 80 -0.31 6.79 -11.69
CA PHE A 80 -0.31 5.84 -12.79
C PHE A 80 0.00 6.61 -14.08
N ARG A 81 1.04 6.21 -14.80
CA ARG A 81 1.48 6.88 -16.03
C ARG A 81 1.78 5.86 -17.12
N PRO A 82 1.56 6.18 -18.41
CA PRO A 82 2.06 5.33 -19.49
C PRO A 82 3.58 5.13 -19.38
N ALA A 83 4.03 3.89 -19.41
CA ALA A 83 5.45 3.56 -19.44
C ALA A 83 6.05 3.91 -20.82
N PRO A 84 7.29 4.44 -20.87
CA PRO A 84 7.96 4.73 -22.14
C PRO A 84 8.02 3.52 -23.07
N GLY A 85 7.83 3.77 -24.37
CA GLY A 85 7.86 2.74 -25.41
C GLY A 85 6.66 1.80 -25.39
N GLY A 86 5.51 2.20 -24.82
CA GLY A 86 4.29 1.41 -24.83
C GLY A 86 4.34 0.16 -23.96
N ARG A 87 5.23 0.13 -22.94
CA ARG A 87 5.50 -1.06 -22.11
C ARG A 87 4.46 -1.29 -20.99
N GLY A 88 3.33 -0.60 -21.03
CA GLY A 88 2.27 -0.66 -20.02
C GLY A 88 2.25 0.59 -19.13
N THR A 89 2.23 0.39 -17.81
CA THR A 89 2.06 1.47 -16.82
C THR A 89 3.26 1.55 -15.89
N GLU A 90 3.76 2.76 -15.67
CA GLU A 90 4.62 3.11 -14.54
C GLU A 90 3.75 3.52 -13.36
N VAL A 91 4.00 2.87 -12.21
CA VAL A 91 3.27 3.11 -10.96
C VAL A 91 4.24 3.71 -9.97
N THR A 92 3.91 4.88 -9.43
CA THR A 92 4.74 5.55 -8.42
C THR A 92 3.94 5.79 -7.16
N ALA A 93 4.34 5.15 -6.06
CA ALA A 93 3.76 5.36 -4.74
C ALA A 93 4.68 6.27 -3.91
N HIS A 94 4.11 7.26 -3.25
CA HIS A 94 4.80 8.06 -2.23
C HIS A 94 3.98 8.04 -0.96
N LEU A 95 4.65 7.86 0.17
CA LEU A 95 4.04 7.79 1.48
C LEU A 95 4.82 8.74 2.39
N HIS A 96 4.12 9.59 3.11
CA HIS A 96 4.70 10.55 4.04
C HIS A 96 4.10 10.32 5.42
N TYR A 97 4.97 10.01 6.37
CA TYR A 97 4.60 9.73 7.76
C TYR A 97 5.11 10.84 8.67
N GLU A 98 4.23 11.31 9.54
CA GLU A 98 4.58 12.18 10.66
C GLU A 98 4.39 11.36 11.95
N PRO A 99 5.47 10.77 12.50
CA PRO A 99 5.35 10.06 13.77
C PRO A 99 4.95 11.04 14.87
N PRO A 100 4.01 10.65 15.77
CA PRO A 100 3.66 11.47 16.92
C PRO A 100 4.89 11.69 17.82
N GLY A 101 4.96 12.83 18.52
CA GLY A 101 6.04 13.10 19.47
C GLY A 101 5.94 12.29 20.77
N GLY A 102 7.01 12.30 21.58
CA GLY A 102 7.03 11.69 22.92
C GLY A 102 7.08 10.16 22.91
N ILE A 103 6.63 9.54 24.01
CA ILE A 103 6.69 8.08 24.23
C ILE A 103 5.95 7.30 23.12
N VAL A 104 4.86 7.86 22.58
CA VAL A 104 4.14 7.27 21.46
C VAL A 104 5.02 7.24 20.21
N GLY A 105 5.80 8.30 19.96
CA GLY A 105 6.76 8.36 18.86
C GLY A 105 7.84 7.31 18.92
N GLU A 106 8.38 7.00 20.10
CA GLU A 106 9.37 5.94 20.28
C GLU A 106 8.81 4.57 19.89
N ALA A 107 7.55 4.29 20.23
CA ALA A 107 6.87 3.06 19.83
C ALA A 107 6.65 2.95 18.32
N PHE A 108 6.53 4.08 17.61
CA PHE A 108 6.36 4.14 16.16
C PHE A 108 7.65 4.46 15.39
N ALA A 109 8.80 4.61 16.06
CA ALA A 109 10.06 5.01 15.43
C ALA A 109 10.49 4.04 14.30
N HIS A 110 10.11 2.76 14.42
CA HIS A 110 10.36 1.76 13.39
C HIS A 110 9.68 2.07 12.05
N LEU A 111 8.59 2.84 12.01
CA LEU A 111 7.94 3.24 10.76
C LEU A 111 8.85 4.13 9.90
N ALA A 112 9.74 4.91 10.50
CA ALA A 112 10.73 5.73 9.80
C ALA A 112 12.04 4.98 9.47
N SER A 113 12.05 3.64 9.54
CA SER A 113 13.25 2.83 9.33
C SER A 113 13.48 2.44 7.86
N PRO A 114 14.73 2.12 7.46
CA PRO A 114 15.04 1.55 6.14
C PRO A 114 14.27 0.26 5.83
N VAL A 115 13.88 -0.50 6.85
CA VAL A 115 13.09 -1.72 6.69
C VAL A 115 11.70 -1.39 6.13
N THR A 116 11.07 -0.31 6.61
CA THR A 116 9.78 0.15 6.09
C THR A 116 9.88 0.61 4.63
N GLU A 117 10.96 1.30 4.26
CA GLU A 117 11.19 1.68 2.86
C GLU A 117 11.29 0.44 1.96
N GLN A 118 12.01 -0.59 2.42
CA GLN A 118 12.11 -1.85 1.69
C GLN A 118 10.75 -2.55 1.56
N LEU A 119 9.94 -2.58 2.64
CA LEU A 119 8.59 -3.16 2.60
C LEU A 119 7.71 -2.48 1.55
N ILE A 120 7.68 -1.15 1.51
CA ILE A 120 6.90 -0.38 0.52
C ILE A 120 7.37 -0.70 -0.90
N ARG A 121 8.69 -0.79 -1.11
CA ARG A 121 9.27 -1.15 -2.42
C ARG A 121 8.87 -2.55 -2.86
N GLU A 122 8.84 -3.50 -1.93
CA GLU A 122 8.38 -4.85 -2.21
C GLU A 122 6.89 -4.89 -2.52
N ASP A 123 6.07 -4.07 -1.87
CA ASP A 123 4.63 -4.00 -2.13
C ASP A 123 4.32 -3.50 -3.53
N VAL A 124 5.06 -2.51 -4.04
CA VAL A 124 4.93 -2.07 -5.45
C VAL A 124 5.34 -3.19 -6.43
N ARG A 125 6.33 -4.02 -6.08
CA ARG A 125 6.69 -5.20 -6.88
C ARG A 125 5.61 -6.28 -6.86
N ARG A 126 5.03 -6.55 -5.69
CA ARG A 126 3.89 -7.48 -5.53
C ARG A 126 2.66 -6.97 -6.29
N PHE A 127 2.41 -5.66 -6.26
CA PHE A 127 1.33 -5.04 -7.02
C PHE A 127 1.47 -5.33 -8.52
N LYS A 128 2.67 -5.13 -9.07
CA LYS A 128 2.96 -5.49 -10.46
C LYS A 128 2.64 -6.96 -10.73
N ALA A 129 3.09 -7.87 -9.88
CA ALA A 129 2.84 -9.30 -10.05
C ALA A 129 1.33 -9.61 -10.04
N VAL A 130 0.57 -9.07 -9.07
CA VAL A 130 -0.89 -9.24 -8.99
C VAL A 130 -1.60 -8.74 -10.24
N LEU A 131 -1.19 -7.61 -10.81
CA LEU A 131 -1.76 -7.11 -12.05
C LEU A 131 -1.40 -7.95 -13.27
N GLU A 132 -0.22 -8.57 -13.30
CA GLU A 132 0.24 -9.37 -14.43
C GLU A 132 -0.30 -10.80 -14.42
N THR A 133 -0.58 -11.37 -13.25
CA THR A 133 -0.97 -12.79 -13.09
C THR A 133 -2.36 -12.99 -12.48
N GLY A 134 -2.97 -11.95 -11.91
CA GLY A 134 -4.20 -12.06 -11.10
C GLY A 134 -3.97 -12.61 -9.68
N GLU A 135 -2.76 -13.05 -9.36
CA GLU A 135 -2.38 -13.69 -8.10
C GLU A 135 -1.25 -12.92 -7.41
N ALA A 136 -1.34 -12.80 -6.08
CA ALA A 136 -0.22 -12.29 -5.30
C ALA A 136 0.86 -13.38 -5.22
N PRO A 137 2.16 -13.07 -5.41
CA PRO A 137 3.20 -14.04 -5.17
C PRO A 137 3.17 -14.45 -3.69
N THR A 138 2.64 -15.64 -3.43
CA THR A 138 2.58 -16.23 -2.09
C THR A 138 3.98 -16.66 -1.69
N ILE A 139 4.48 -16.19 -0.55
CA ILE A 139 5.76 -16.67 0.04
C ILE A 139 5.52 -17.96 0.88
N GLU A 140 4.29 -18.46 0.97
CA GLU A 140 4.04 -19.78 1.56
C GLU A 140 4.36 -20.89 0.56
N GLY A 141 5.54 -21.50 0.76
CA GLY A 141 5.82 -22.87 0.33
C GLY A 141 6.12 -23.06 -1.16
N GLN A 142 7.28 -22.59 -1.62
CA GLN A 142 7.98 -23.33 -2.67
C GLN A 142 8.81 -24.44 -2.01
N PRO A 143 8.37 -25.72 -2.02
CA PRO A 143 9.29 -26.80 -1.75
C PRO A 143 10.33 -26.77 -2.87
N ALA A 144 11.58 -26.48 -2.51
CA ALA A 144 12.71 -26.66 -3.38
C ALA A 144 12.72 -28.12 -3.85
N ALA A 145 12.30 -28.36 -5.10
CA ALA A 145 12.49 -29.64 -5.75
C ALA A 145 13.99 -29.84 -5.98
N ARG A 146 14.67 -30.41 -4.98
CA ARG A 146 15.99 -31.00 -5.16
C ARG A 146 15.76 -32.42 -5.67
N LYS A 147 16.11 -32.63 -6.93
CA LYS A 147 16.20 -33.95 -7.57
C LYS A 147 17.06 -34.90 -6.71
N SER A 148 16.64 -36.15 -6.62
CA SER A 148 17.52 -37.29 -6.83
C SER A 148 16.77 -38.42 -7.49
#